data_AF-A0A1B1JX24-F1
#
_entry.id   AF-A0A1B1JX24-F1
#
_cell.length_a   1.000
_cell.length_b   1.000
_cell.length_c   1.000
_cell.angle_alpha   90.00
_cell.angle_beta   90.00
_cell.angle_gamma   90.00
#
_symmetry.space_group_name_H-M   'P 1'
#
loop_
_entity.id
_entity.type
_entity.pdbx_description
1 polymer ?
#
loop_
_entity_poly.entity_id
_entity_poly.type
_entity_poly.pdbx_seq_one_letter_code
_entity_poly.pdbx_strand_id
1 'polypeptide(L)'
;MNTTPFGLGFAILALAFSAVACSSVSSSDSEDNCVRATDSELDALFASWNDALESGDASRVAALYRPDAVLLPTLSVPIADTPEEITEYFVNLIKADPIARMEESFKYSDCNLAYNVGRWVINANGLDVAARVTWVYRYEDGKWLIANHHSSVNP
;
A
#
# COMPACT_ATOMS: atom_id res chain seq x y z
N MET A 1 -11.66 13.41 -91.72
CA MET A 1 -11.71 12.71 -90.41
C MET A 1 -10.99 13.56 -89.39
N ASN A 2 -11.71 13.89 -88.30
CA ASN A 2 -11.32 14.49 -87.02
C ASN A 2 -10.68 15.90 -87.06
N THR A 3 -11.36 17.03 -86.79
CA THR A 3 -12.11 17.53 -85.61
C THR A 3 -11.29 17.74 -84.32
N THR A 4 -10.87 19.01 -84.14
CA THR A 4 -10.72 19.76 -82.86
C THR A 4 -11.93 19.59 -81.92
N PRO A 5 -11.86 19.83 -80.58
CA PRO A 5 -11.28 21.05 -79.96
C PRO A 5 -10.65 20.93 -78.54
N PHE A 6 -10.02 22.04 -78.14
CA PHE A 6 -9.64 22.41 -76.77
C PHE A 6 -10.89 22.58 -75.89
N GLY A 7 -10.85 22.05 -74.66
CA GLY A 7 -11.90 22.23 -73.64
C GLY A 7 -11.32 22.30 -72.23
N LEU A 8 -11.74 23.32 -71.49
CA LEU A 8 -11.44 23.57 -70.08
C LEU A 8 -11.91 22.42 -69.17
N GLY A 9 -11.16 22.15 -68.09
CA GLY A 9 -11.58 21.26 -67.02
C GLY A 9 -10.96 21.65 -65.68
N PHE A 10 -11.75 22.29 -64.82
CA PHE A 10 -11.45 22.62 -63.43
C PHE A 10 -11.06 21.36 -62.64
N ALA A 11 -9.88 21.34 -62.03
CA ALA A 11 -9.52 20.35 -61.03
C ALA A 11 -10.07 20.79 -59.66
N ILE A 12 -11.21 20.22 -59.26
CA ILE A 12 -11.74 20.35 -57.90
C ILE A 12 -10.91 19.44 -57.00
N LEU A 13 -10.07 20.05 -56.16
CA LEU A 13 -9.32 19.37 -55.12
C LEU A 13 -10.29 19.00 -53.99
N ALA A 14 -10.81 17.77 -54.00
CA ALA A 14 -11.57 17.22 -52.89
C ALA A 14 -10.61 16.86 -51.74
N LEU A 15 -10.48 17.77 -50.76
CA LEU A 15 -9.85 17.50 -49.48
C LEU A 15 -10.70 16.49 -48.71
N ALA A 16 -10.29 15.21 -48.73
CA ALA A 16 -10.82 14.20 -47.84
C ALA A 16 -10.34 14.50 -46.41
N PHE A 17 -11.16 15.19 -45.62
CA PHE A 17 -11.00 15.23 -44.17
C PHE A 17 -11.39 13.85 -43.62
N SER A 18 -10.41 12.97 -43.44
CA SER A 18 -10.59 11.77 -42.61
C SER A 18 -10.81 12.22 -41.17
N ALA A 19 -12.07 12.23 -40.74
CA ALA A 19 -12.41 12.33 -39.33
C ALA A 19 -11.88 11.05 -38.65
N VAL A 20 -10.72 11.17 -38.01
CA VAL A 20 -10.23 10.16 -37.08
C VAL A 20 -11.14 10.22 -35.87
N ALA A 21 -12.09 9.29 -35.79
CA ALA A 21 -12.86 9.08 -34.58
C ALA A 21 -11.91 8.57 -33.50
N CYS A 22 -11.54 9.42 -32.55
CA CYS A 22 -10.94 8.97 -31.29
C CYS A 22 -12.00 8.14 -30.56
N SER A 23 -11.91 6.82 -30.65
CA SER A 23 -12.61 5.95 -29.72
C SER A 23 -11.99 6.17 -28.34
N SER A 24 -12.70 6.89 -27.48
CA SER A 24 -12.38 6.96 -26.05
C SER A 24 -12.56 5.56 -25.47
N VAL A 25 -11.46 4.83 -25.29
CA VAL A 25 -11.44 3.63 -24.45
C VAL A 25 -11.62 4.12 -23.02
N SER A 26 -12.87 4.16 -22.56
CA SER A 26 -13.19 4.25 -21.16
C SER A 26 -12.86 2.89 -20.54
N SER A 27 -11.63 2.75 -20.06
CA SER A 27 -11.21 1.63 -19.23
C SER A 27 -11.90 1.75 -17.87
N SER A 28 -13.10 1.18 -17.76
CA SER A 28 -13.82 0.95 -16.50
C SER A 28 -13.42 -0.40 -15.88
N ASP A 29 -12.17 -0.81 -16.03
CA ASP A 29 -11.66 -2.01 -15.38
C ASP A 29 -11.25 -1.65 -13.95
N SER A 30 -11.90 -2.30 -12.98
CA SER A 30 -11.41 -2.66 -11.64
C SER A 30 -11.87 -1.93 -10.36
N GLU A 31 -12.92 -1.09 -10.34
CA GLU A 31 -13.47 -0.63 -9.03
C GLU A 31 -14.44 -1.63 -8.37
N ASP A 32 -15.04 -2.55 -9.14
CA ASP A 32 -16.08 -3.47 -8.65
C ASP A 32 -15.56 -4.74 -7.96
N ASN A 33 -14.24 -4.99 -7.92
CA ASN A 33 -13.68 -6.24 -7.37
C ASN A 33 -12.55 -6.01 -6.35
N CYS A 34 -12.70 -5.02 -5.48
CA CYS A 34 -11.74 -4.78 -4.41
C CYS A 34 -12.34 -4.84 -3.02
N VAL A 35 -11.48 -5.18 -2.07
CA VAL A 35 -11.81 -5.34 -0.66
C VAL A 35 -11.50 -4.05 0.07
N ARG A 36 -12.44 -3.63 0.93
CA ARG A 36 -12.30 -2.49 1.85
C ARG A 36 -12.40 -3.03 3.26
N ALA A 37 -11.41 -2.73 4.09
CA ALA A 37 -11.40 -3.10 5.48
C ALA A 37 -12.38 -2.22 6.28
N THR A 38 -13.09 -2.84 7.20
CA THR A 38 -13.81 -2.18 8.28
C THR A 38 -12.84 -1.75 9.38
N ASP A 39 -13.26 -0.81 10.23
CA ASP A 39 -12.45 -0.40 11.39
C ASP A 39 -12.14 -1.58 12.32
N SER A 40 -13.09 -2.51 12.49
CA SER A 40 -12.90 -3.71 13.30
C SER A 40 -11.89 -4.68 12.71
N GLU A 41 -11.82 -4.79 11.38
CA GLU A 41 -10.79 -5.61 10.72
C GLU A 41 -9.41 -4.97 10.89
N LEU A 42 -9.30 -3.64 10.80
CA LEU A 42 -8.05 -2.93 11.06
C LEU A 42 -7.57 -3.05 12.51
N ASP A 43 -8.49 -3.08 13.47
CA ASP A 43 -8.16 -3.41 14.87
C ASP A 43 -7.69 -4.85 15.01
N ALA A 44 -8.34 -5.80 14.34
CA ALA A 44 -7.96 -7.20 14.36
C ALA A 44 -6.59 -7.46 13.70
N LEU A 45 -6.23 -6.70 12.67
CA LEU A 45 -4.90 -6.77 12.06
C LEU A 45 -3.80 -6.31 13.02
N PHE A 46 -4.04 -5.20 13.74
CA PHE A 46 -3.11 -4.75 14.79
C PHE A 46 -3.01 -5.78 15.92
N ALA A 47 -4.14 -6.33 16.40
CA ALA A 47 -4.15 -7.36 17.42
C ALA A 47 -3.37 -8.61 16.98
N SER A 48 -3.58 -9.08 15.75
CA SER A 48 -2.85 -10.22 15.18
C SER A 48 -1.35 -9.97 15.07
N TRP A 49 -0.95 -8.75 14.73
CA TRP A 49 0.46 -8.35 14.72
C TRP A 49 1.07 -8.34 16.12
N ASN A 50 0.34 -7.80 17.10
CA ASN A 50 0.79 -7.78 18.49
C ASN A 50 0.87 -9.20 19.09
N ASP A 51 -0.09 -10.08 18.80
CA ASP A 51 -0.05 -11.49 19.19
C ASP A 51 1.14 -12.24 18.57
N ALA A 52 1.49 -11.92 17.32
CA ALA A 52 2.69 -12.47 16.69
C ALA A 52 3.96 -11.99 17.39
N LEU A 53 4.01 -10.71 17.77
CA LEU A 53 5.13 -10.12 18.49
C LEU A 53 5.31 -10.76 19.89
N GLU A 54 4.23 -10.86 20.65
CA GLU A 54 4.19 -11.46 22.00
C GLU A 54 4.50 -12.97 21.98
N SER A 55 4.31 -13.64 20.84
CA SER A 55 4.67 -15.06 20.73
C SER A 55 6.17 -15.35 20.80
N GLY A 56 7.01 -14.31 20.68
CA GLY A 56 8.46 -14.45 20.68
C GLY A 56 9.05 -15.04 19.39
N ASP A 57 8.24 -15.18 18.34
CA ASP A 57 8.66 -15.71 17.04
C ASP A 57 8.69 -14.60 15.97
N ALA A 58 9.89 -14.11 15.66
CA ALA A 58 10.11 -13.07 14.66
C ALA A 58 9.60 -13.47 13.27
N SER A 59 9.60 -14.76 12.93
CA SER A 59 9.12 -15.23 11.62
C SER A 59 7.60 -15.08 11.50
N ARG A 60 6.85 -15.24 12.61
CA ARG A 60 5.40 -14.99 12.64
C ARG A 60 5.10 -13.52 12.43
N VAL A 61 5.91 -12.62 12.99
CA VAL A 61 5.76 -11.18 12.77
C VAL A 61 6.06 -10.82 11.32
N ALA A 62 7.20 -11.29 10.79
CA ALA A 62 7.62 -11.02 9.42
C ALA A 62 6.63 -11.55 8.36
N ALA A 63 5.94 -12.67 8.63
CA ALA A 63 4.93 -13.23 7.73
C ALA A 63 3.68 -12.33 7.52
N LEU A 64 3.51 -11.30 8.35
CA LEU A 64 2.45 -10.29 8.22
C LEU A 64 2.83 -9.14 7.28
N TYR A 65 4.09 -9.07 6.87
CA TYR A 65 4.62 -8.07 5.94
C TYR A 65 4.58 -8.60 4.51
N ARG A 66 4.37 -7.70 3.56
CA ARG A 66 4.55 -8.00 2.14
C ARG A 66 6.02 -8.27 1.83
N PRO A 67 6.33 -9.00 0.74
CA PRO A 67 7.70 -9.17 0.26
C PRO A 67 8.42 -7.86 -0.07
N ASP A 68 7.68 -6.81 -0.42
CA ASP A 68 8.16 -5.46 -0.77
C ASP A 68 7.86 -4.42 0.32
N ALA A 69 7.59 -4.86 1.56
CA ALA A 69 7.27 -3.96 2.65
C ALA A 69 8.47 -3.13 3.10
N VAL A 70 8.18 -1.92 3.57
CA VAL A 70 9.20 -1.02 4.15
C VAL A 70 8.87 -0.74 5.61
N LEU A 71 9.85 -0.98 6.48
CA LEU A 71 9.81 -0.70 7.90
C LEU A 71 10.77 0.44 8.26
N LEU A 72 10.23 1.51 8.83
CA LEU A 72 10.95 2.59 9.51
C LEU A 72 10.76 2.38 11.02
N PRO A 73 11.72 1.70 11.69
CA PRO A 73 11.57 1.28 13.07
C PRO A 73 11.76 2.41 14.09
N THR A 74 11.25 2.20 15.30
CA THR A 74 11.18 3.22 16.37
C THR A 74 12.54 3.72 16.86
N LEU A 75 13.52 2.81 16.98
CA LEU A 75 14.81 3.07 17.67
C LEU A 75 16.04 2.68 16.84
N SER A 76 15.88 2.26 15.58
CA SER A 76 17.00 1.78 14.78
C SER A 76 17.14 2.49 13.43
N VAL A 77 18.39 2.60 13.01
CA VAL A 77 18.82 2.77 11.62
C VAL A 77 19.64 1.52 11.31
N PRO A 78 19.50 0.90 10.12
CA PRO A 78 18.87 1.42 8.90
C PRO A 78 17.35 1.18 8.79
N ILE A 79 16.76 1.69 7.70
CA ILE A 79 15.47 1.23 7.17
C ILE A 79 15.59 -0.28 6.87
N ALA A 80 14.53 -1.05 7.15
CA ALA A 80 14.43 -2.44 6.72
C ALA A 80 13.46 -2.51 5.54
N ASP A 81 13.96 -2.86 4.35
CA ASP A 81 13.18 -2.92 3.10
C ASP A 81 13.26 -4.28 2.39
N THR A 82 13.78 -5.28 3.11
CA THR A 82 13.78 -6.70 2.71
C THR A 82 13.14 -7.58 3.79
N PRO A 83 12.59 -8.76 3.42
CA PRO A 83 12.05 -9.72 4.40
C PRO A 83 13.07 -10.14 5.46
N GLU A 84 14.35 -10.28 5.08
CA GLU A 84 15.44 -10.65 5.97
C GLU A 84 15.70 -9.56 7.02
N GLU A 85 15.77 -8.29 6.62
CA GLU A 85 16.00 -7.16 7.54
C GLU A 85 14.82 -6.92 8.48
N ILE A 86 13.58 -7.07 7.98
CA ILE A 86 12.37 -7.01 8.81
C ILE A 86 12.42 -8.12 9.87
N THR A 87 12.77 -9.34 9.46
CA THR A 87 12.92 -10.47 10.39
C THR A 87 14.01 -10.19 11.42
N GLU A 88 15.18 -9.71 11.00
CA GLU A 88 16.30 -9.39 11.90
C GLU A 88 15.94 -8.29 12.91
N TYR A 89 15.20 -7.26 12.48
CA TYR A 89 14.68 -6.25 13.38
C TYR A 89 13.83 -6.88 14.50
N PHE A 90 12.89 -7.75 14.16
CA PHE A 90 12.02 -8.40 15.15
C PHE A 90 12.76 -9.43 16.01
N VAL A 91 13.76 -10.14 15.48
CA VAL A 91 14.67 -10.99 16.28
C VAL A 91 15.34 -10.18 17.39
N ASN A 92 15.69 -8.92 17.12
CA ASN A 92 16.28 -8.04 18.12
C ASN A 92 15.24 -7.45 19.08
N LEU A 93 14.11 -6.97 18.56
CA LEU A 93 13.06 -6.34 19.38
C LEU A 93 12.45 -7.31 20.39
N ILE A 94 12.18 -8.56 19.99
CA ILE A 94 11.56 -9.58 20.85
C ILE A 94 12.39 -9.89 22.10
N LYS A 95 13.71 -9.68 22.07
CA LYS A 95 14.58 -9.85 23.25
C LYS A 95 14.18 -8.92 24.41
N ALA A 96 13.43 -7.86 24.13
CA ALA A 96 12.94 -6.91 25.11
C ALA A 96 11.54 -7.24 25.66
N ASP A 97 10.99 -8.42 25.34
CA ASP A 97 9.62 -8.84 25.71
C ASP A 97 8.56 -7.76 25.40
N PRO A 98 8.48 -7.32 24.12
CA PRO A 98 7.75 -6.12 23.78
C PRO A 98 6.24 -6.34 23.78
N ILE A 99 5.50 -5.37 24.31
CA ILE A 99 4.03 -5.33 24.26
C ILE A 99 3.60 -3.99 23.68
N ALA A 100 2.82 -3.98 22.61
CA ALA A 100 2.33 -2.76 21.98
C ALA A 100 0.83 -2.57 22.18
N ARG A 101 0.41 -1.33 22.43
CA ARG A 101 -1.01 -0.95 22.50
C ARG A 101 -1.29 0.35 21.77
N MET A 102 -2.35 0.39 20.98
CA MET A 102 -2.86 1.63 20.40
C MET A 102 -3.55 2.44 21.50
N GLU A 103 -3.19 3.72 21.63
CA GLU A 103 -3.84 4.68 22.54
C GLU A 103 -4.90 5.50 21.80
N GLU A 104 -4.65 5.77 20.52
CA GLU A 104 -5.52 6.55 19.65
C GLU A 104 -5.25 6.12 18.20
N SER A 105 -6.31 5.90 17.42
CA SER A 105 -6.19 5.50 16.02
C SER A 105 -7.15 6.26 15.11
N PHE A 106 -6.69 6.53 13.90
CA PHE A 106 -7.44 7.05 12.78
C PHE A 106 -7.31 6.06 11.63
N LYS A 107 -8.45 5.63 11.11
CA LYS A 107 -8.54 4.53 10.15
C LYS A 107 -9.13 5.02 8.85
N TYR A 108 -8.71 4.38 7.78
CA TYR A 108 -9.21 4.61 6.44
C TYR A 108 -9.04 3.34 5.63
N SER A 109 -9.99 3.08 4.76
CA SER A 109 -9.87 2.04 3.76
C SER A 109 -10.41 2.51 2.42
N ASP A 110 -9.71 2.10 1.38
CA ASP A 110 -10.15 2.12 0.01
C ASP A 110 -9.84 0.78 -0.67
N CYS A 111 -10.01 0.74 -1.98
CA CYS A 111 -9.83 -0.41 -2.85
C CYS A 111 -8.49 -1.13 -2.62
N ASN A 112 -8.51 -2.27 -1.92
CA ASN A 112 -7.33 -3.08 -1.58
C ASN A 112 -6.22 -2.33 -0.83
N LEU A 113 -6.55 -1.20 -0.20
CA LEU A 113 -5.62 -0.33 0.54
C LEU A 113 -6.30 0.11 1.84
N ALA A 114 -5.57 0.07 2.93
CA ALA A 114 -6.06 0.64 4.18
C ALA A 114 -4.92 1.18 5.02
N TYR A 115 -5.22 2.08 5.94
CA TYR A 115 -4.28 2.49 6.96
C TYR A 115 -4.91 2.57 8.34
N ASN A 116 -4.08 2.31 9.34
CA ASN A 116 -4.35 2.60 10.74
C ASN A 116 -3.17 3.45 11.24
N VAL A 117 -3.43 4.70 11.62
CA VAL A 117 -2.40 5.63 12.04
C VAL A 117 -2.76 6.24 13.39
N GLY A 118 -1.77 6.59 14.19
CA GLY A 118 -2.05 7.30 15.43
C GLY A 118 -0.94 7.18 16.45
N ARG A 119 -1.33 7.14 17.71
CA ARG A 119 -0.44 7.07 18.85
C ARG A 119 -0.55 5.71 19.51
N TRP A 120 0.60 5.20 19.90
CA TRP A 120 0.72 3.91 20.56
C TRP A 120 1.79 3.98 21.63
N VAL A 121 1.78 2.99 22.52
CA VAL A 121 2.85 2.74 23.47
C VAL A 121 3.44 1.37 23.17
N ILE A 122 4.76 1.31 23.07
CA ILE A 122 5.50 0.06 23.07
C ILE A 122 6.21 -0.08 24.42
N ASN A 123 5.84 -1.11 25.18
CA ASN A 123 6.63 -1.54 26.31
C ASN A 123 7.82 -2.34 25.80
N ALA A 124 9.02 -2.04 26.28
CA ALA A 124 10.21 -2.83 26.01
C ALA A 124 11.09 -2.82 27.27
N ASN A 125 11.49 -4.00 27.74
CA ASN A 125 12.21 -4.19 29.01
C ASN A 125 11.48 -3.57 30.23
N GLY A 126 10.15 -3.62 30.25
CA GLY A 126 9.33 -3.04 31.32
C GLY A 126 9.22 -1.51 31.29
N LEU A 127 9.72 -0.85 30.25
CA LEU A 127 9.61 0.59 30.07
C LEU A 127 8.64 0.93 28.93
N ASP A 128 7.66 1.75 29.25
CA ASP A 128 6.72 2.29 28.26
C ASP A 128 7.37 3.41 27.45
N VAL A 129 7.38 3.27 26.12
CA VAL A 129 7.81 4.29 25.17
C VAL A 129 6.61 4.75 24.35
N ALA A 130 6.22 6.01 24.53
CA ALA A 130 5.17 6.62 23.74
C ALA A 130 5.69 7.00 22.35
N ALA A 131 4.95 6.63 21.31
CA ALA A 131 5.34 6.82 19.92
C ALA A 131 4.13 7.12 19.04
N ARG A 132 4.41 7.47 17.78
CA ARG A 132 3.44 7.52 16.68
C ARG A 132 3.70 6.35 15.76
N VAL A 133 2.63 5.81 15.18
CA VAL A 133 2.71 4.69 14.25
C VAL A 133 1.84 4.94 13.02
N THR A 134 2.31 4.47 11.88
CA THR A 134 1.55 4.36 10.63
C THR A 134 1.65 2.94 10.14
N TRP A 135 0.51 2.28 10.05
CA TRP A 135 0.33 0.99 9.39
C TRP A 135 -0.35 1.23 8.05
N VAL A 136 0.27 0.80 6.96
CA VAL A 136 -0.36 0.73 5.65
C VAL A 136 -0.50 -0.73 5.26
N TYR A 137 -1.71 -1.12 4.90
CA TYR A 137 -2.05 -2.49 4.51
C TYR A 137 -2.44 -2.55 3.04
N ARG A 138 -2.09 -3.64 2.37
CA ARG A 138 -2.60 -4.00 1.04
C ARG A 138 -3.30 -5.35 1.10
N TYR A 139 -4.41 -5.46 0.39
CA TYR A 139 -5.09 -6.73 0.21
C TYR A 139 -4.55 -7.44 -1.02
N GLU A 140 -4.05 -8.66 -0.84
CA GLU A 140 -3.60 -9.53 -1.92
C GLU A 140 -3.78 -11.00 -1.53
N ASP A 141 -4.06 -11.85 -2.52
CA ASP A 141 -4.21 -13.31 -2.33
C ASP A 141 -5.10 -13.72 -1.15
N GLY A 142 -6.19 -12.97 -0.94
CA GLY A 142 -7.17 -13.26 0.09
C GLY A 142 -6.86 -12.72 1.49
N LYS A 143 -5.77 -11.97 1.68
CA LYS A 143 -5.32 -11.48 2.99
C LYS A 143 -4.80 -10.04 2.96
N TRP A 144 -4.91 -9.36 4.09
CA TRP A 144 -4.26 -8.07 4.31
C TRP A 144 -2.83 -8.27 4.81
N LEU A 145 -1.88 -7.60 4.18
CA LEU A 145 -0.46 -7.60 4.57
C LEU A 145 0.05 -6.17 4.74
N ILE A 146 1.01 -5.99 5.64
CA ILE A 146 1.64 -4.70 5.92
C ILE A 146 2.55 -4.34 4.75
N ALA A 147 2.28 -3.21 4.11
CA ALA A 147 3.11 -2.62 3.05
C ALA A 147 4.05 -1.54 3.58
N ASN A 148 3.63 -0.79 4.59
CA ASN A 148 4.48 0.17 5.27
C ASN A 148 4.20 0.15 6.76
N HIS A 149 5.29 0.16 7.54
CA HIS A 149 5.24 0.38 8.97
C HIS A 149 6.24 1.48 9.29
N HIS A 150 5.75 2.64 9.72
CA HIS A 150 6.58 3.69 10.27
C HIS A 150 6.24 3.85 11.74
N SER A 151 7.22 3.67 12.62
CA SER A 151 7.10 4.00 14.04
C SER A 151 8.16 5.02 14.44
N SER A 152 7.76 6.07 15.17
CA SER A 152 8.67 7.11 15.64
C SER A 152 8.34 7.48 17.08
N VAL A 153 9.36 7.52 17.95
CA VAL A 153 9.21 8.03 19.32
C VAL A 153 8.59 9.42 19.26
N ASN A 154 7.73 9.76 20.22
CA ASN A 154 7.27 11.14 20.36
C ASN A 154 8.49 12.05 20.58
N PRO A 155 8.60 13.17 19.86
CA PRO A 155 9.71 14.09 20.02
C PRO A 155 9.66 14.80 21.39
#